data_AF-A0A2G9T3V8-F1
#
_entry.id   AF-A0A2G9T3V8-F1
#
_cell.length_a   1.000
_cell.length_b   1.000
_cell.length_c   1.000
_cell.angle_alpha   90.00
_cell.angle_beta   90.00
_cell.angle_gamma   90.00
#
_symmetry.space_group_name_H-M   'P 1'
#
loop_
_entity.id
_entity.type
_entity.pdbx_description
1 polymer ?
#
loop_
_entity_poly.entity_id
_entity_poly.type
_entity_poly.pdbx_seq_one_letter_code
_entity_poly.pdbx_strand_id
1 'polypeptide(L)'
;VLETIGAVLISIFKGLKRDYAAEIETVARQYPAEPFEFCEPALILKYPDAVRMLREDGVEMGDEDDLSTPVEKQLGRLVKKINGVVLLAVSSSIAGQLQFDFVGTREVQDDFFILDKFPLAVRPFYTMPDPHDPRYSNSYDMFMRGEEILSGAQRIHDAEFLVERAKHHNIELGKIQSYIDSFKYGCPPHAGGGI
;
A
#
# COMPACT_ATOMS: atom_id res chain seq x y z
N VAL A 1 -5.81 -6.45 -7.93
CA VAL A 1 -4.36 -6.13 -8.16
C VAL A 1 -3.64 -5.90 -6.84
N LEU A 2 -4.04 -4.92 -6.01
CA LEU A 2 -3.40 -4.67 -4.70
C LEU A 2 -3.29 -5.95 -3.85
N GLU A 3 -4.41 -6.62 -3.61
CA GLU A 3 -4.44 -7.89 -2.86
C GLU A 3 -3.65 -9.01 -3.55
N THR A 4 -3.64 -9.04 -4.88
CA THR A 4 -2.87 -10.01 -5.66
C THR A 4 -1.37 -9.83 -5.46
N ILE A 5 -0.88 -8.59 -5.52
CA ILE A 5 0.54 -8.28 -5.27
C ILE A 5 0.90 -8.61 -3.81
N GLY A 6 0.05 -8.24 -2.86
CA GLY A 6 0.25 -8.59 -1.44
C GLY A 6 0.33 -10.11 -1.22
N ALA A 7 -0.56 -10.89 -1.87
CA ALA A 7 -0.54 -12.35 -1.80
C ALA A 7 0.73 -12.95 -2.44
N VAL A 8 1.24 -12.37 -3.53
CA VAL A 8 2.50 -12.78 -4.15
C VAL A 8 3.67 -12.58 -3.19
N LEU A 9 3.78 -11.41 -2.55
CA LEU A 9 4.83 -11.13 -1.57
C LEU A 9 4.74 -12.06 -0.36
N ILE A 10 3.54 -12.30 0.19
CA ILE A 10 3.31 -13.29 1.25
C ILE A 10 3.77 -14.69 0.81
N SER A 11 3.47 -15.10 -0.42
CA SER A 11 3.91 -16.40 -0.95
C SER A 11 5.43 -16.48 -1.03
N ILE A 12 6.12 -15.39 -1.38
CA ILE A 12 7.58 -15.30 -1.38
C ILE A 12 8.10 -15.48 0.06
N PHE A 13 7.55 -14.74 1.03
CA PHE A 13 7.99 -14.84 2.43
C PHE A 13 7.79 -16.24 3.02
N LYS A 14 6.65 -16.88 2.73
CA LYS A 14 6.38 -18.28 3.11
C LYS A 14 7.38 -19.24 2.47
N GLY A 15 7.67 -19.06 1.19
CA GLY A 15 8.67 -19.85 0.45
C GLY A 15 10.06 -19.73 1.07
N LEU A 16 10.51 -18.50 1.36
CA LEU A 16 11.80 -18.25 2.01
C LEU A 16 11.89 -18.91 3.39
N LYS A 17 10.87 -18.76 4.25
CA LYS A 17 10.83 -19.41 5.56
C LYS A 17 10.86 -20.93 5.48
N ARG A 18 10.20 -21.52 4.47
CA ARG A 18 10.09 -22.98 4.31
C ARG A 18 11.34 -23.60 3.68
N ASP A 19 11.82 -23.01 2.58
CA ASP A 19 12.78 -23.65 1.69
C ASP A 19 14.23 -23.17 1.93
N TYR A 20 14.42 -22.03 2.60
CA TYR A 20 15.72 -21.37 2.76
C TYR A 20 16.07 -21.05 4.23
N ALA A 21 15.52 -21.82 5.18
CA ALA A 21 15.74 -21.59 6.61
C ALA A 21 17.22 -21.66 7.02
N ALA A 22 17.99 -22.59 6.42
CA ALA A 22 19.42 -22.77 6.72
C ALA A 22 20.26 -21.59 6.21
N GLU A 23 19.96 -21.05 5.03
CA GLU A 23 20.60 -19.88 4.46
C GLU A 23 20.28 -18.63 5.28
N ILE A 24 19.01 -18.45 5.68
CA ILE A 24 18.57 -17.35 6.55
C ILE A 24 19.33 -17.41 7.88
N GLU A 25 19.42 -18.57 8.52
CA GLU A 25 20.17 -18.74 9.78
C GLU A 25 21.67 -18.44 9.58
N THR A 26 22.23 -18.88 8.46
CA THR A 26 23.64 -18.62 8.12
C THR A 26 23.93 -17.12 8.03
N VAL A 27 23.07 -16.35 7.36
CA VAL A 27 23.19 -14.89 7.32
C VAL A 27 22.98 -14.28 8.70
N ALA A 28 22.00 -14.77 9.47
CA ALA A 28 21.68 -14.25 10.80
C ALA A 28 22.81 -14.40 11.82
N ARG A 29 23.70 -15.40 11.65
CA ARG A 29 24.91 -15.55 12.50
C ARG A 29 25.89 -14.40 12.32
N GLN A 30 25.97 -13.81 11.12
CA GLN A 30 26.84 -12.66 10.83
C GLN A 30 26.12 -11.33 11.04
N TYR A 31 24.84 -11.27 10.66
CA TYR A 31 24.00 -10.08 10.75
C TYR A 31 22.73 -10.42 11.55
N PRO A 32 22.79 -10.37 12.90
CA PRO A 32 21.66 -10.71 13.74
C PRO A 32 20.42 -9.87 13.39
N ALA A 33 19.31 -10.54 13.11
CA ALA A 33 18.02 -9.93 12.82
C ALA A 33 16.89 -10.78 13.40
N GLU A 34 15.82 -10.13 13.84
CA GLU A 34 14.60 -10.83 14.27
C GLU A 34 13.97 -11.57 13.06
N PRO A 35 13.33 -12.74 13.28
CA PRO A 35 12.53 -13.38 12.25
C PRO A 35 11.54 -12.40 11.60
N PHE A 36 11.40 -12.47 10.28
CA PHE A 36 10.48 -11.60 9.55
C PHE A 36 9.04 -12.09 9.74
N GLU A 37 8.16 -11.30 10.35
CA GLU A 37 6.78 -11.70 10.63
C GLU A 37 5.77 -10.99 9.70
N PHE A 38 4.67 -11.67 9.37
CA PHE A 38 3.63 -11.14 8.47
C PHE A 38 2.25 -11.75 8.69
N CYS A 39 1.19 -11.01 8.34
CA CYS A 39 -0.19 -11.52 8.29
C CYS A 39 -0.59 -12.12 6.94
N GLU A 40 -1.59 -13.00 6.98
CA GLU A 40 -2.29 -13.51 5.80
C GLU A 40 -3.82 -13.45 6.06
N PRO A 41 -4.58 -12.58 5.36
CA PRO A 41 -4.14 -11.63 4.33
C PRO A 41 -3.26 -10.51 4.91
N ALA A 42 -2.54 -9.80 4.02
CA ALA A 42 -1.68 -8.67 4.39
C ALA A 42 -2.49 -7.59 5.13
N LEU A 43 -1.91 -6.95 6.13
CA LEU A 43 -2.50 -5.78 6.78
C LEU A 43 -2.58 -4.62 5.77
N ILE A 44 -3.77 -4.06 5.59
CA ILE A 44 -4.02 -2.88 4.76
C ILE A 44 -4.46 -1.74 5.65
N LEU A 45 -3.67 -0.67 5.71
CA LEU A 45 -3.95 0.56 6.42
C LEU A 45 -4.29 1.65 5.41
N LYS A 46 -5.29 2.49 5.68
CA LYS A 46 -5.53 3.67 4.84
C LYS A 46 -4.65 4.83 5.30
N TYR A 47 -4.18 5.64 4.37
CA TYR A 47 -3.35 6.81 4.64
C TYR A 47 -3.90 7.71 5.77
N PRO A 48 -5.20 8.06 5.83
CA PRO A 48 -5.71 8.89 6.93
C PRO A 48 -5.61 8.24 8.31
N ASP A 49 -5.73 6.90 8.38
CA ASP A 49 -5.57 6.15 9.62
C ASP A 49 -4.10 6.11 10.05
N ALA A 50 -3.17 5.99 9.09
CA ALA A 50 -1.73 6.08 9.35
C ALA A 50 -1.33 7.47 9.87
N VAL A 51 -1.84 8.55 9.25
CA VAL A 51 -1.61 9.92 9.73
C VAL A 51 -2.14 10.10 11.15
N ARG A 52 -3.32 9.56 11.46
CA ARG A 52 -3.85 9.59 12.83
C ARG A 52 -2.91 8.89 13.82
N MET A 53 -2.44 7.68 13.50
CA MET A 53 -1.49 6.94 14.33
C MET A 53 -0.18 7.71 14.54
N LEU A 54 0.36 8.33 13.49
CA LEU A 54 1.59 9.11 13.55
C LEU A 54 1.43 10.36 14.41
N ARG A 55 0.30 11.07 14.28
CA ARG A 55 -0.03 12.24 15.12
C ARG A 55 -0.19 11.87 16.59
N GLU A 56 -0.83 10.73 16.88
CA GLU A 56 -0.95 10.19 18.24
C GLU A 56 0.41 9.83 18.84
N ASP A 57 1.39 9.45 18.02
CA ASP A 57 2.79 9.22 18.41
C ASP A 57 3.67 10.49 18.35
N GLY A 58 3.05 11.67 18.19
CA GLY A 58 3.72 12.98 18.29
C GLY A 58 4.31 13.52 16.98
N VAL A 59 3.99 12.94 15.82
CA VAL A 59 4.42 13.48 14.52
C VAL A 59 3.51 14.62 14.07
N GLU A 60 4.10 15.78 13.80
CA GLU A 60 3.40 16.89 13.14
C GLU A 60 3.44 16.69 11.62
N MET A 61 2.29 16.36 11.02
CA MET A 61 2.15 16.22 9.56
C MET A 61 0.74 16.63 9.12
N GLY A 62 0.61 17.18 7.91
CA GLY A 62 -0.65 17.50 7.24
C GLY A 62 -1.38 16.28 6.70
N ASP A 63 -2.64 16.47 6.27
CA ASP A 63 -3.47 15.37 5.74
C ASP A 63 -3.07 14.93 4.32
N GLU A 64 -2.33 15.79 3.60
CA GLU A 64 -1.94 15.59 2.20
C GLU A 64 -0.41 15.59 1.99
N ASP A 65 0.36 15.63 3.08
CA ASP A 65 1.82 15.58 3.02
C ASP A 65 2.30 14.21 2.53
N ASP A 66 3.53 14.12 2.01
CA ASP A 66 4.14 12.83 1.74
C ASP A 66 4.83 12.26 3.00
N LEU A 67 4.99 10.93 3.09
CA LEU A 67 5.76 10.35 4.19
C LEU A 67 7.26 10.50 3.91
N SER A 68 7.97 11.20 4.79
CA SER A 68 9.44 11.15 4.78
C SER A 68 9.96 9.82 5.32
N THR A 69 11.15 9.39 4.89
CA THR A 69 11.76 8.12 5.35
C THR A 69 11.79 7.94 6.88
N PRO A 70 12.09 8.95 7.71
CA PRO A 70 11.98 8.82 9.16
C PRO A 70 10.56 8.51 9.65
N VAL A 71 9.55 9.11 9.01
CA VAL A 71 8.13 8.93 9.32
C VAL A 71 7.65 7.55 8.87
N GLU A 72 8.07 7.06 7.71
CA GLU A 72 7.80 5.67 7.27
C GLU A 72 8.33 4.65 8.28
N LYS A 73 9.59 4.83 8.73
CA LYS A 73 10.19 3.98 9.77
C LYS A 73 9.44 4.06 11.08
N GLN A 74 8.89 5.22 11.43
CA GLN A 74 8.07 5.39 12.62
C GLN A 74 6.73 4.68 12.50
N LEU A 75 6.06 4.82 11.34
CA LEU A 75 4.83 4.09 11.04
C LEU A 75 5.05 2.58 11.11
N GLY A 76 6.15 2.06 10.53
CA GLY A 76 6.49 0.65 10.63
C GLY A 76 6.65 0.16 12.07
N ARG A 77 7.26 0.96 12.95
CA ARG A 77 7.34 0.66 14.39
C ARG A 77 5.97 0.67 15.07
N LEU A 78 5.07 1.56 14.67
CA LEU A 78 3.70 1.61 15.20
C LEU A 78 2.90 0.41 14.73
N VAL A 79 2.96 0.07 13.44
CA VAL A 79 2.31 -1.11 12.86
C VAL A 79 2.75 -2.39 13.55
N LYS A 80 4.06 -2.57 13.81
CA LYS A 80 4.58 -3.72 14.55
C LYS A 80 4.06 -3.82 15.99
N LYS A 81 3.65 -2.69 16.59
CA LYS A 81 3.07 -2.61 17.94
C LYS A 81 1.54 -2.66 17.93
N ILE A 82 0.88 -2.71 16.77
CA ILE A 82 -0.56 -2.89 16.71
C ILE A 82 -0.83 -4.29 17.29
N ASN A 83 -1.21 -4.32 18.56
CA ASN A 83 -1.78 -5.49 19.20
C ASN A 83 -3.12 -5.76 18.51
N GLY A 84 -3.08 -6.52 17.42
CA GLY A 84 -4.22 -6.81 16.57
C GLY A 84 -5.34 -7.51 17.35
N VAL A 85 -6.33 -6.73 17.79
CA VAL A 85 -7.71 -7.20 17.66
C VAL A 85 -7.90 -7.45 16.16
N VAL A 86 -7.83 -8.71 15.75
CA VAL A 86 -8.05 -9.10 14.37
C VAL A 86 -9.56 -9.05 14.14
N LEU A 87 -10.06 -7.90 13.67
CA LEU A 87 -11.39 -7.77 13.08
C LEU A 87 -11.30 -8.33 11.65
N LEU A 88 -11.44 -9.65 11.50
CA LEU A 88 -11.65 -10.26 10.20
C LEU A 88 -13.04 -9.85 9.72
N ALA A 89 -13.11 -8.91 8.77
CA ALA A 89 -14.33 -8.61 8.05
C ALA A 89 -14.63 -9.77 7.09
N VAL A 90 -15.61 -10.62 7.41
CA VAL A 90 -16.24 -11.51 6.43
C VAL A 90 -17.48 -10.81 5.93
N SER A 91 -17.52 -10.41 4.66
CA SER A 91 -18.76 -9.86 4.08
C SER A 91 -19.70 -11.02 3.74
N SER A 92 -20.73 -11.21 4.56
CA SER A 92 -21.96 -11.86 4.11
C SER A 92 -23.09 -10.86 4.24
N SER A 93 -23.61 -10.40 3.09
CA SER A 93 -24.75 -9.48 3.08
C SER A 93 -26.02 -10.25 3.45
N ILE A 94 -26.54 -9.99 4.65
CA ILE A 94 -27.97 -10.12 4.92
C ILE A 94 -28.41 -8.78 5.49
N ALA A 95 -29.26 -8.08 4.74
CA ALA A 95 -30.04 -6.92 5.18
C ALA A 95 -29.27 -5.65 5.64
N GLY A 96 -28.29 -5.18 4.85
CA GLY A 96 -27.88 -3.76 4.88
C GLY A 96 -27.27 -3.23 6.19
N GLN A 97 -26.94 -4.11 7.14
CA GLN A 97 -26.15 -3.79 8.33
C GLN A 97 -24.79 -4.47 8.21
N LEU A 98 -23.71 -3.71 8.42
CA LEU A 98 -22.38 -4.26 8.61
C LEU A 98 -22.37 -5.04 9.92
N GLN A 99 -22.30 -6.36 9.85
CA GLN A 99 -22.07 -7.22 11.01
C GLN A 99 -20.58 -7.55 11.08
N PHE A 100 -19.94 -7.20 12.19
CA PHE A 100 -18.53 -7.50 12.45
C PHE A 100 -18.45 -8.65 13.45
N ASP A 101 -17.96 -9.80 13.02
CA ASP A 101 -17.71 -10.92 13.93
C ASP A 101 -16.29 -10.78 14.53
N PHE A 102 -16.21 -10.75 15.85
CA PHE A 102 -14.94 -10.72 16.59
C PHE A 102 -14.32 -12.13 16.60
N VAL A 103 -13.17 -12.29 15.94
CA VAL A 103 -12.49 -13.60 15.81
C VAL A 103 -11.32 -13.77 16.81
N GLY A 104 -10.98 -12.72 17.58
CA GLY A 104 -10.03 -12.81 18.70
C GLY A 104 -8.96 -11.72 18.72
N THR A 105 -8.10 -11.75 19.74
CA THR A 105 -6.90 -10.90 19.86
C THR A 105 -5.67 -11.75 19.58
N ARG A 106 -4.87 -11.35 18.58
CA ARG A 106 -3.52 -11.88 18.37
C ARG A 106 -2.55 -10.71 18.52
N GLU A 107 -1.50 -10.88 19.31
CA GLU A 107 -0.33 -9.98 19.19
C GLU A 107 0.28 -10.23 17.82
N VAL A 108 -0.01 -9.31 16.90
CA VAL A 108 0.54 -9.36 15.55
C VAL A 108 1.73 -8.41 15.53
N GLN A 109 2.93 -8.97 15.51
CA GLN A 109 4.11 -8.23 15.08
C GLN A 109 4.17 -8.36 13.56
N ASP A 110 3.69 -7.36 12.84
CA ASP A 110 3.71 -7.37 11.37
C ASP A 110 4.90 -6.54 10.85
N ASP A 111 5.84 -7.19 10.16
CA ASP A 111 6.90 -6.51 9.44
C ASP A 111 6.49 -6.18 8.00
N PHE A 112 5.30 -6.61 7.53
CA PHE A 112 4.79 -6.37 6.18
C PHE A 112 3.38 -5.76 6.17
N PHE A 113 3.22 -4.56 5.65
CA PHE A 113 1.90 -3.96 5.49
C PHE A 113 1.78 -3.15 4.21
N ILE A 114 0.54 -2.88 3.82
CA ILE A 114 0.17 -2.06 2.67
C ILE A 114 -0.45 -0.77 3.21
N LEU A 115 0.03 0.37 2.72
CA LEU A 115 -0.60 1.67 2.95
C LEU A 115 -1.37 2.06 1.68
N ASP A 116 -2.69 2.14 1.76
CA ASP A 116 -3.58 2.47 0.65
C ASP A 116 -4.12 3.91 0.76
N LYS A 117 -4.64 4.44 -0.33
CA LYS A 117 -5.32 5.76 -0.40
C LYS A 117 -4.41 6.95 -0.12
N PHE A 118 -3.22 6.98 -0.72
CA PHE A 118 -2.35 8.15 -0.62
C PHE A 118 -2.99 9.42 -1.22
N PRO A 119 -2.60 10.62 -0.74
CA PRO A 119 -3.03 11.89 -1.30
C PRO A 119 -2.72 11.98 -2.79
N LEU A 120 -3.67 12.44 -3.59
CA LEU A 120 -3.51 12.56 -5.03
C LEU A 120 -2.41 13.56 -5.41
N ALA A 121 -2.18 14.57 -4.57
CA ALA A 121 -1.22 15.64 -4.80
C ALA A 121 0.23 15.15 -4.84
N VAL A 122 0.56 14.09 -4.09
CA VAL A 122 1.94 13.55 -4.01
C VAL A 122 2.20 12.44 -5.04
N ARG A 123 1.19 12.06 -5.82
CA ARG A 123 1.29 10.94 -6.77
C ARG A 123 1.51 11.41 -8.22
N PRO A 124 2.13 10.58 -9.09
CA PRO A 124 2.33 10.92 -10.49
C PRO A 124 1.03 11.16 -11.26
N PHE A 125 1.09 11.92 -12.35
CA PHE A 125 -0.08 12.35 -13.13
C PHE A 125 -0.99 11.21 -13.62
N TYR A 126 -0.42 10.02 -13.89
CA TYR A 126 -1.14 8.85 -14.38
C TYR A 126 -1.92 8.10 -13.29
N THR A 127 -1.87 8.56 -12.04
CA THR A 127 -2.53 7.93 -10.89
C THR A 127 -4.01 8.21 -10.92
N MET A 128 -4.84 7.16 -10.84
CA MET A 128 -6.29 7.29 -10.78
C MET A 128 -6.72 7.93 -9.45
N PRO A 129 -7.51 9.02 -9.46
CA PRO A 129 -8.11 9.58 -8.24
C PRO A 129 -9.07 8.63 -7.55
N ASP A 130 -9.28 8.81 -6.25
CA ASP A 130 -10.34 8.11 -5.52
C ASP A 130 -11.72 8.68 -5.96
N PRO A 131 -12.72 7.83 -6.26
CA PRO A 131 -14.02 8.28 -6.74
C PRO A 131 -14.92 8.90 -5.65
N HIS A 132 -14.58 8.74 -4.37
CA HIS A 132 -15.36 9.21 -3.23
C HIS A 132 -14.73 10.43 -2.55
N ASP A 133 -13.41 10.56 -2.58
CA ASP A 133 -12.70 11.72 -2.04
C ASP A 133 -11.56 12.17 -2.97
N PRO A 134 -11.73 13.28 -3.70
CA PRO A 134 -10.77 13.71 -4.72
C PRO A 134 -9.42 14.17 -4.14
N ARG A 135 -9.29 14.29 -2.81
CA ARG A 135 -7.99 14.53 -2.15
C ARG A 135 -7.11 13.29 -2.19
N TYR A 136 -7.70 12.11 -2.27
CA TYR A 136 -6.99 10.82 -2.28
C TYR A 136 -6.97 10.20 -3.67
N SER A 137 -6.19 9.14 -3.79
CA SER A 137 -5.98 8.40 -5.02
C SER A 137 -6.08 6.90 -4.80
N ASN A 138 -6.31 6.14 -5.87
CA ASN A 138 -6.24 4.68 -5.88
C ASN A 138 -4.79 4.20 -5.98
N SER A 139 -3.95 4.67 -5.08
CA SER A 139 -2.52 4.32 -5.01
C SER A 139 -2.16 3.76 -3.64
N TYR A 140 -1.11 2.95 -3.63
CA TYR A 140 -0.70 2.16 -2.49
C TYR A 140 0.81 1.95 -2.49
N ASP A 141 1.39 1.95 -1.30
CA ASP A 141 2.77 1.56 -1.07
C ASP A 141 2.82 0.33 -0.17
N MET A 142 3.81 -0.54 -0.33
CA MET A 142 4.02 -1.70 0.52
C MET A 142 5.35 -1.58 1.25
N PHE A 143 5.34 -1.94 2.54
CA PHE A 143 6.46 -1.73 3.43
C PHE A 143 6.97 -3.05 3.97
N MET A 144 8.30 -3.21 4.01
CA MET A 144 8.97 -4.26 4.77
C MET A 144 9.82 -3.61 5.86
N ARG A 145 9.60 -3.99 7.12
CA ARG A 145 10.32 -3.44 8.29
C ARG A 145 10.29 -1.90 8.38
N GLY A 146 9.20 -1.29 7.91
CA GLY A 146 9.03 0.17 7.89
C GLY A 146 9.82 0.89 6.80
N GLU A 147 10.28 0.18 5.77
CA GLU A 147 10.89 0.76 4.57
C GLU A 147 10.05 0.39 3.34
N GLU A 148 9.82 1.36 2.47
CA GLU A 148 9.08 1.15 1.22
C GLU A 148 9.82 0.14 0.33
N ILE A 149 9.12 -0.88 -0.15
CA ILE A 149 9.64 -1.84 -1.13
C ILE A 149 8.85 -1.84 -2.44
N LEU A 150 7.67 -1.21 -2.48
CA LEU A 150 6.83 -1.14 -3.66
C LEU A 150 5.98 0.12 -3.61
N SER A 151 5.96 0.86 -4.72
CA SER A 151 4.92 1.86 -4.98
C SER A 151 4.08 1.48 -6.19
N GLY A 152 2.76 1.52 -6.01
CA GLY A 152 1.78 1.08 -6.99
C GLY A 152 0.55 1.97 -7.06
N ALA A 153 -0.18 1.88 -8.16
CA ALA A 153 -1.49 2.51 -8.28
C ALA A 153 -2.34 1.89 -9.38
N GLN A 154 -3.65 2.13 -9.30
CA GLN A 154 -4.49 2.12 -10.48
C GLN A 154 -4.08 3.25 -11.42
N ARG A 155 -3.97 2.92 -12.70
CA ARG A 155 -3.60 3.88 -13.74
C ARG A 155 -4.85 4.43 -14.41
N ILE A 156 -4.77 5.68 -14.86
CA ILE A 156 -5.78 6.27 -15.71
C ILE A 156 -5.75 5.56 -17.07
N HIS A 157 -6.89 4.97 -17.45
CA HIS A 157 -7.05 4.24 -18.70
C HIS A 157 -7.84 5.05 -19.75
N ASP A 158 -8.46 6.17 -19.35
CA ASP A 158 -9.13 7.10 -20.25
C ASP A 158 -8.13 8.14 -20.79
N ALA A 159 -8.05 8.25 -22.12
CA ALA A 159 -7.03 9.09 -22.77
C ALA A 159 -7.27 10.59 -22.55
N GLU A 160 -8.53 11.04 -22.52
CA GLU A 160 -8.87 12.45 -22.33
C GLU A 160 -8.53 12.90 -20.90
N PHE A 161 -8.94 12.10 -19.91
CA PHE A 161 -8.64 12.35 -18.51
C PHE A 161 -7.13 12.26 -18.20
N LEU A 162 -6.41 11.35 -18.87
CA LEU A 162 -4.95 11.28 -18.76
C LEU A 162 -4.28 12.56 -19.26
N VAL A 163 -4.77 13.15 -20.35
CA VAL A 163 -4.30 14.44 -20.87
C VAL A 163 -4.60 15.57 -19.89
N GLU A 164 -5.78 15.60 -19.28
CA GLU A 164 -6.14 16.59 -18.26
C GLU A 164 -5.18 16.55 -17.07
N ARG A 165 -4.91 15.35 -16.55
CA ARG A 165 -3.96 15.17 -15.44
C ARG A 165 -2.52 15.49 -15.84
N ALA A 166 -2.10 15.13 -17.05
CA ALA A 166 -0.78 15.50 -17.57
C ALA A 166 -0.61 17.02 -17.64
N LYS A 167 -1.63 17.75 -18.11
CA LYS A 167 -1.64 19.22 -18.12
C LYS A 167 -1.59 19.80 -16.72
N HIS A 168 -2.36 19.25 -15.77
CA HIS A 168 -2.33 19.66 -14.35
C HIS A 168 -0.92 19.55 -13.75
N HIS A 169 -0.15 18.52 -14.13
CA HIS A 169 1.24 18.33 -13.71
C HIS A 169 2.26 19.04 -14.61
N ASN A 170 1.83 19.93 -15.51
CA ASN A 170 2.69 20.65 -16.46
C ASN A 170 3.58 19.74 -17.34
N ILE A 171 3.06 18.57 -17.72
CA ILE A 171 3.76 17.64 -18.61
C ILE A 171 3.56 18.06 -20.07
N GLU A 172 4.66 18.15 -20.82
CA GLU A 172 4.63 18.47 -22.24
C GLU A 172 4.07 17.30 -23.06
N LEU A 173 2.84 17.44 -23.56
CA LEU A 173 2.11 16.36 -24.23
C LEU A 173 2.85 15.79 -25.45
N GLY A 174 3.59 16.63 -26.20
CA GLY A 174 4.37 16.18 -27.35
C GLY A 174 5.41 15.11 -27.00
N LYS A 175 5.96 15.13 -25.77
CA LYS A 175 6.94 14.14 -25.30
C LYS A 175 6.33 12.81 -24.89
N ILE A 176 5.03 12.80 -24.57
CA ILE A 176 4.29 11.62 -24.11
C ILE A 176 3.16 11.22 -25.08
N GLN A 177 3.15 11.76 -26.30
CA GLN A 177 2.05 11.57 -27.25
C GLN A 177 1.84 10.09 -27.57
N SER A 178 2.92 9.35 -27.86
CA SER A 178 2.85 7.90 -28.12
C SER A 178 2.31 7.11 -26.93
N TYR A 179 2.60 7.55 -25.70
CA TYR A 179 2.05 6.94 -24.50
C TYR A 179 0.54 7.19 -24.41
N ILE A 180 0.07 8.44 -24.58
CA ILE A 180 -1.36 8.78 -24.58
C ILE A 180 -2.12 8.05 -25.69
N ASP A 181 -1.54 7.97 -26.89
CA ASP A 181 -2.17 7.32 -28.05
C ASP A 181 -2.42 5.83 -27.82
N SER A 182 -1.62 5.18 -26.97
CA SER A 182 -1.83 3.77 -26.60
C SER A 182 -3.14 3.52 -25.85
N PHE A 183 -3.74 4.55 -25.24
CA PHE A 183 -5.01 4.44 -24.50
C PHE A 183 -6.26 4.60 -25.39
N LYS A 184 -6.12 5.14 -26.61
CA LYS A 184 -7.25 5.54 -27.47
C LYS A 184 -8.01 4.40 -28.12
N TYR A 185 -7.39 3.22 -28.22
CA TYR A 185 -7.95 2.08 -28.96
C TYR A 185 -8.60 1.03 -28.04
N GLY A 186 -9.07 1.46 -26.86
CA GLY A 186 -9.65 0.60 -25.84
C GLY A 186 -8.59 0.12 -24.85
N CYS A 187 -8.49 0.82 -23.72
CA CYS A 187 -7.62 0.44 -22.61
C CYS A 187 -8.48 0.01 -21.41
N PRO A 188 -8.38 -1.26 -20.94
CA PRO A 188 -9.13 -1.68 -19.77
C PRO A 188 -8.60 -0.99 -18.49
N PRO A 189 -9.42 -0.88 -17.43
CA PRO A 189 -8.93 -0.50 -16.12
C PRO A 189 -7.80 -1.43 -15.66
N HIS A 190 -6.67 -0.86 -15.26
CA HIS A 190 -5.49 -1.61 -14.87
C HIS A 190 -4.74 -0.93 -13.72
N ALA A 191 -3.96 -1.73 -12.99
CA ALA A 191 -3.12 -1.28 -11.89
C ALA A 191 -1.85 -2.14 -11.87
N GLY A 192 -0.83 -1.67 -11.14
CA GLY A 192 0.38 -2.45 -10.90
C GLY A 192 1.31 -1.76 -9.92
N GLY A 193 2.48 -2.37 -9.72
CA GLY A 193 3.58 -1.86 -8.89
C GLY A 193 4.87 -2.58 -9.26
N GLY A 194 6.00 -2.11 -8.74
CA GLY A 194 7.32 -2.73 -8.93
C GLY A 194 8.07 -2.82 -7.60
N ILE A 195 8.90 -3.85 -7.46
CA ILE A 195 9.87 -4.05 -6.37
C ILE A 195 11.29 -3.90 -6.89
#